data_AF-A0A968X0A8-F1
#
_entry.id   AF-A0A968X0A8-F1
#
_cell.length_a   1.000
_cell.length_b   1.000
_cell.length_c   1.000
_cell.angle_alpha   90.00
_cell.angle_beta   90.00
_cell.angle_gamma   90.00
#
_symmetry.space_group_name_H-M   'P 1'
#
loop_
_entity.id
_entity.type
_entity.pdbx_description
1 polymer ?
#
loop_
_entity_poly.entity_id
_entity_poly.type
_entity_poly.pdbx_seq_one_letter_code
_entity_poly.pdbx_strand_id
1 'polypeptide(L)'
;MIRLLLTATPKTWHRVSGFRFNSDESTLITTAPLYALLLSALRVVGMDVPTVSYLIGATSLVGAAFACATLARNGQGLAGYVAGLCLLGFPLMWLTMGFETPLFIAVSLWAFVCVGARRYVGAGVLCGIGMGLRGDGAIVLGVCVIGTIVQFLRQKGKGSAAISLTRRQKETLLRSFCLLPFAFCLYAPLALWLTLQFGSPLPSTLQTKTAQAVSGLTGFYVNTSYLEGLLILIRAYINQGGVFIITLVVMALGVALAFGLGLNWSRQVRIATPAGLSVGLPDAPENEPTYLLPVLWLLLHAIGYSAIGVAPYVWYYAPHVAGRVRADWPGDGDDLCAHERAL
;
A
#
# COMPACT_ATOMS: atom_id res chain seq x y z
N MET A 1 -16.00 21.82 17.07
CA MET A 1 -14.73 21.10 17.38
C MET A 1 -13.52 22.03 17.33
N ILE A 2 -13.29 22.79 16.25
CA ILE A 2 -12.17 23.77 16.16
C ILE A 2 -12.33 24.97 17.12
N ARG A 3 -13.55 25.46 17.38
CA ARG A 3 -13.80 26.48 18.42
C ARG A 3 -13.62 25.98 19.87
N LEU A 4 -13.65 24.66 20.09
CA LEU A 4 -13.41 24.04 21.40
C LEU A 4 -11.90 23.88 21.69
N LEU A 5 -11.06 23.95 20.65
CA LEU A 5 -9.60 23.94 20.74
C LEU A 5 -9.02 25.34 20.98
N LEU A 6 -9.74 26.41 20.59
CA LEU A 6 -9.23 27.78 20.62
C LEU A 6 -9.62 28.58 21.87
N THR A 7 -10.55 28.09 22.70
CA THR A 7 -10.98 28.76 23.94
C THR A 7 -10.45 28.10 25.21
N ALA A 8 -9.68 27.01 25.10
CA ALA A 8 -9.12 26.33 26.26
C ALA A 8 -7.84 27.04 26.74
N THR A 9 -7.94 27.75 27.87
CA THR A 9 -6.80 28.39 28.52
C THR A 9 -5.68 27.39 28.84
N PRO A 10 -4.40 27.80 28.84
CA PRO A 10 -3.24 26.90 29.04
C PRO A 10 -3.27 26.05 30.34
N LYS A 11 -4.07 26.44 31.34
CA LYS A 11 -4.15 25.74 32.64
C LYS A 11 -5.00 24.46 32.66
N THR A 12 -5.84 24.21 31.65
CA THR A 12 -6.70 23.01 31.60
C THR A 12 -6.13 21.86 30.76
N TRP A 13 -4.95 22.03 30.16
CA TRP A 13 -4.26 20.96 29.41
C TRP A 13 -3.40 20.05 30.28
N HIS A 14 -3.35 20.28 31.58
CA HIS A 14 -2.65 19.40 32.51
C HIS A 14 -3.40 18.06 32.59
N ARG A 15 -2.85 17.08 31.87
CA ARG A 15 -3.18 15.64 31.79
C ARG A 15 -4.02 15.19 30.58
N VAL A 16 -3.66 15.61 29.37
CA VAL A 16 -3.88 14.68 28.24
C VAL A 16 -3.03 13.45 28.51
N SER A 17 -3.68 12.32 28.80
CA SER A 17 -3.06 11.09 29.31
C SER A 17 -2.39 10.27 28.19
N GLY A 18 -1.55 10.92 27.39
CA GLY A 18 -0.84 10.31 26.27
C GLY A 18 -1.77 9.58 25.29
N PHE A 19 -1.63 8.26 25.21
CA PHE A 19 -2.37 7.39 24.29
C PHE A 19 -3.78 6.99 24.76
N ARG A 20 -4.21 7.45 25.94
CA ARG A 20 -5.50 7.11 26.55
C ARG A 20 -6.51 8.26 26.43
N PHE A 21 -7.78 7.91 26.22
CA PHE A 21 -8.87 8.90 26.18
C PHE A 21 -9.19 9.41 27.59
N ASN A 22 -9.46 8.49 28.52
CA ASN A 22 -9.66 8.77 29.94
C ASN A 22 -8.47 8.20 30.75
N SER A 23 -8.07 8.87 31.83
CA SER A 23 -6.90 8.45 32.63
C SER A 23 -7.07 7.08 33.31
N ASP A 24 -8.32 6.73 33.59
CA ASP A 24 -8.81 5.51 34.24
C ASP A 24 -9.11 4.37 33.25
N GLU A 25 -9.15 4.66 31.95
CA GLU A 25 -9.39 3.64 30.91
C GLU A 25 -8.12 3.25 30.17
N SER A 26 -7.92 1.94 29.99
CA SER A 26 -6.88 1.38 29.12
C SER A 26 -7.32 1.31 27.65
N THR A 27 -8.07 2.32 27.18
CA THR A 27 -8.54 2.39 25.78
C THR A 27 -7.59 3.23 24.95
N LEU A 28 -6.99 2.61 23.93
CA LEU A 28 -6.10 3.28 22.98
C LEU A 28 -6.92 4.23 22.07
N ILE A 29 -6.55 5.50 22.02
CA ILE A 29 -7.27 6.51 21.21
C ILE A 29 -6.91 6.49 19.72
N THR A 30 -5.72 6.00 19.37
CA THR A 30 -5.17 6.11 18.00
C THR A 30 -5.02 4.76 17.31
N THR A 31 -5.30 4.75 16.01
CA THR A 31 -5.06 3.59 15.14
C THR A 31 -3.64 3.53 14.60
N ALA A 32 -2.84 4.56 14.88
CA ALA A 32 -1.52 4.77 14.33
C ALA A 32 -0.48 5.07 15.40
N PRO A 33 -0.18 4.11 16.30
CA PRO A 33 0.66 4.36 17.45
C PRO A 33 2.09 4.75 17.06
N LEU A 34 2.68 4.14 16.02
CA LEU A 34 4.02 4.54 15.56
C LEU A 34 4.05 5.98 15.03
N TYR A 35 3.00 6.41 14.34
CA TYR A 35 2.91 7.78 13.83
C TYR A 35 2.81 8.81 14.96
N ALA A 36 2.01 8.49 15.99
CA ALA A 36 1.92 9.31 17.19
C ALA A 36 3.26 9.38 17.94
N LEU A 37 3.99 8.27 18.06
CA LEU A 37 5.35 8.25 18.65
C LEU A 37 6.33 9.10 17.84
N LEU A 38 6.30 9.00 16.50
CA LEU A 38 7.12 9.80 15.60
C LEU A 38 6.86 11.31 15.81
N LEU A 39 5.61 11.74 15.78
CA LEU A 39 5.24 13.14 16.00
C LEU A 39 5.60 13.62 17.41
N SER A 40 5.44 12.76 18.42
CA SER A 40 5.83 13.08 19.80
C SER A 40 7.33 13.28 19.93
N ALA A 41 8.15 12.43 19.30
CA ALA A 41 9.60 12.58 19.30
C ALA A 41 10.03 13.89 18.62
N LEU A 42 9.42 14.25 17.49
CA LEU A 42 9.70 15.50 16.80
C LEU A 42 9.27 16.74 17.61
N ARG A 43 8.18 16.62 18.38
CA ARG A 43 7.75 17.67 19.31
C ARG A 43 8.74 17.92 20.43
N VAL A 44 9.41 16.88 20.94
CA VAL A 44 10.47 16.99 21.97
C VAL A 44 11.64 17.83 21.48
N VAL A 45 11.95 17.78 20.18
CA VAL A 45 13.00 18.61 19.54
C VAL A 45 12.48 20.03 19.22
N GLY A 46 11.28 20.40 19.67
CA GLY A 46 10.73 21.74 19.50
C GLY A 46 10.00 21.98 18.19
N MET A 47 9.78 20.94 17.37
CA MET A 47 9.04 21.11 16.12
C MET A 47 7.53 21.26 16.35
N ASP A 48 6.88 22.08 15.53
CA ASP A 48 5.43 22.23 15.49
C ASP A 48 4.78 20.98 14.87
N VAL A 49 3.93 20.29 15.63
CA VAL A 49 3.37 18.99 15.23
C VAL A 49 2.49 19.09 13.99
N PRO A 50 1.53 20.03 13.87
CA PRO A 50 0.77 20.21 12.65
C PRO A 50 1.67 20.39 11.42
N THR A 51 2.61 21.32 11.48
CA THR A 51 3.52 21.63 10.35
C THR A 51 4.31 20.40 9.92
N VAL A 52 4.92 19.69 10.88
CA VAL A 52 5.68 18.46 10.61
C VAL A 52 4.79 17.36 10.04
N SER A 53 3.59 17.18 10.58
CA SER A 53 2.65 16.15 10.09
C SER A 53 2.26 16.41 8.64
N TYR A 54 2.00 17.68 8.27
CA TYR A 54 1.74 18.06 6.88
C TYR A 54 2.96 17.82 5.98
N LEU A 55 4.17 18.16 6.43
CA LEU A 55 5.39 17.93 5.67
C LEU A 55 5.65 16.44 5.44
N ILE A 56 5.49 15.60 6.46
CA ILE A 56 5.57 14.14 6.33
C ILE A 56 4.53 13.64 5.33
N GLY A 57 3.29 14.12 5.41
CA GLY A 57 2.23 13.77 4.46
C GLY A 57 2.61 14.11 3.01
N ALA A 58 3.03 15.35 2.76
CA ALA A 58 3.38 15.84 1.42
C ALA A 58 4.57 15.06 0.82
N THR A 59 5.65 14.91 1.59
CA THR A 59 6.85 14.18 1.16
C THR A 59 6.55 12.69 0.93
N SER A 60 5.66 12.10 1.73
CA SER A 60 5.22 10.73 1.55
C SER A 60 4.40 10.54 0.28
N LEU A 61 3.50 11.46 -0.06
CA LEU A 61 2.75 11.40 -1.33
C LEU A 61 3.69 11.45 -2.54
N VAL A 62 4.69 12.32 -2.51
CA VAL A 62 5.74 12.37 -3.55
C VAL A 62 6.50 11.04 -3.60
N GLY A 63 6.90 10.50 -2.45
CA GLY A 63 7.56 9.19 -2.35
C GLY A 63 6.69 8.04 -2.89
N ALA A 64 5.39 8.07 -2.65
CA ALA A 64 4.42 7.10 -3.16
C ALA A 64 4.30 7.18 -4.69
N ALA A 65 4.23 8.38 -5.25
CA ALA A 65 4.19 8.60 -6.70
C ALA A 65 5.47 8.08 -7.38
N PHE A 66 6.65 8.31 -6.78
CA PHE A 66 7.90 7.74 -7.26
C PHE A 66 7.93 6.21 -7.18
N ALA A 67 7.33 5.62 -6.15
CA ALA A 67 7.21 4.17 -6.05
C ALA A 67 6.33 3.60 -7.17
N CYS A 68 5.21 4.25 -7.51
CA CYS A 68 4.37 3.87 -8.66
C CYS A 68 5.17 3.88 -9.98
N ALA A 69 5.91 4.96 -10.24
CA ALA A 69 6.78 5.04 -11.42
C ALA A 69 7.85 3.93 -11.43
N THR A 70 8.43 3.64 -10.26
CA THR A 70 9.48 2.61 -10.10
C THR A 70 8.94 1.20 -10.32
N LEU A 71 7.75 0.88 -9.81
CA LEU A 71 7.08 -0.41 -10.01
C LEU A 71 6.78 -0.72 -11.48
N ALA A 72 6.66 0.31 -12.31
CA ALA A 72 6.34 0.19 -13.74
C ALA A 72 7.55 0.31 -14.69
N ARG A 73 8.79 0.44 -14.18
CA ARG A 73 10.01 0.70 -14.99
C ARG A 73 10.31 -0.34 -16.09
N ASN A 74 9.68 -1.51 -16.06
CA ASN A 74 9.90 -2.61 -17.00
C ASN A 74 9.02 -2.48 -18.26
N GLY A 75 9.27 -1.44 -19.07
CA GLY A 75 8.54 -1.21 -20.32
C GLY A 75 7.15 -0.55 -20.17
N GLN A 76 6.77 -0.18 -18.95
CA GLN A 76 5.50 0.51 -18.66
C GLN A 76 5.75 1.85 -17.93
N GLY A 77 6.90 2.49 -18.15
CA GLY A 77 7.32 3.69 -17.42
C GLY A 77 6.26 4.79 -17.43
N LEU A 78 5.67 5.09 -18.60
CA LEU A 78 4.59 6.08 -18.74
C LEU A 78 3.38 5.71 -17.87
N ALA A 79 2.98 4.44 -17.83
CA ALA A 79 1.88 3.98 -17.01
C ALA A 79 2.11 4.23 -15.51
N GLY A 80 3.34 3.97 -15.04
CA GLY A 80 3.72 4.26 -13.65
C GLY A 80 3.75 5.75 -13.33
N TYR A 81 4.22 6.59 -14.26
CA TYR A 81 4.16 8.05 -14.12
C TYR A 81 2.72 8.57 -14.06
N VAL A 82 1.87 8.11 -14.99
CA VAL A 82 0.43 8.46 -15.00
C VAL A 82 -0.21 8.00 -13.69
N ALA A 83 0.10 6.80 -13.20
CA ALA A 83 -0.38 6.30 -11.91
C ALA A 83 0.07 7.19 -10.73
N GLY A 84 1.34 7.60 -10.71
CA GLY A 84 1.88 8.51 -9.71
C GLY A 84 1.22 9.90 -9.74
N LEU A 85 1.07 10.50 -10.91
CA LEU A 85 0.38 11.80 -11.08
C LEU A 85 -1.09 11.70 -10.66
N CYS A 86 -1.73 10.62 -11.06
CA CYS A 86 -3.09 10.29 -10.66
C CYS A 86 -3.26 10.16 -9.14
N LEU A 87 -2.31 9.50 -8.47
CA LEU A 87 -2.27 9.40 -7.01
C LEU A 87 -2.11 10.78 -6.37
N LEU A 88 -1.16 11.59 -6.86
CA LEU A 88 -0.92 12.95 -6.37
C LEU A 88 -2.13 13.87 -6.56
N GLY A 89 -2.81 13.77 -7.71
CA GLY A 89 -3.96 14.61 -8.05
C GLY A 89 -5.28 14.17 -7.41
N PHE A 90 -5.33 13.00 -6.76
CA PHE A 90 -6.59 12.46 -6.26
C PHE A 90 -7.03 13.16 -4.97
N PRO A 91 -8.24 13.75 -4.88
CA PRO A 91 -8.64 14.56 -3.73
C PRO A 91 -8.57 13.84 -2.38
N LEU A 92 -8.79 12.52 -2.38
CA LEU A 92 -8.70 11.72 -1.18
C LEU A 92 -7.30 11.73 -0.55
N MET A 93 -6.25 11.86 -1.35
CA MET A 93 -4.89 11.99 -0.83
C MET A 93 -4.72 13.32 -0.11
N TRP A 94 -5.30 14.39 -0.65
CA TRP A 94 -5.25 15.72 -0.03
C TRP A 94 -6.04 15.78 1.28
N LEU A 95 -7.16 15.06 1.37
CA LEU A 95 -7.93 14.93 2.61
C LEU A 95 -7.23 14.14 3.70
N THR A 96 -6.17 13.39 3.36
CA THR A 96 -5.39 12.62 4.34
C THR A 96 -4.07 13.29 4.72
N MET A 97 -3.85 14.52 4.27
CA MET A 97 -2.70 15.32 4.66
C MET A 97 -2.72 15.62 6.16
N GLY A 98 -1.59 15.36 6.82
CA GLY A 98 -1.49 15.45 8.29
C GLY A 98 -1.92 14.18 9.04
N PHE A 99 -2.31 13.10 8.34
CA PHE A 99 -2.50 11.77 8.91
C PHE A 99 -1.34 10.83 8.57
N GLU A 100 -1.33 9.65 9.18
CA GLU A 100 -0.35 8.59 8.88
C GLU A 100 -0.55 7.97 7.49
N THR A 101 -1.74 8.15 6.88
CA THR A 101 -2.16 7.44 5.67
C THR A 101 -1.22 7.65 4.48
N PRO A 102 -0.78 8.88 4.13
CA PRO A 102 0.20 9.07 3.05
C PRO A 102 1.52 8.35 3.31
N LEU A 103 2.05 8.42 4.54
CA LEU A 103 3.28 7.73 4.93
C LEU A 103 3.12 6.23 4.84
N PHE A 104 1.98 5.70 5.29
CA PHE A 104 1.65 4.28 5.17
C PHE A 104 1.59 3.82 3.71
N ILE A 105 0.95 4.58 2.82
CA ILE A 105 0.88 4.24 1.39
C ILE A 105 2.27 4.25 0.78
N ALA A 106 3.08 5.26 1.07
CA ALA A 106 4.45 5.38 0.57
C ALA A 106 5.31 4.18 0.99
N VAL A 107 5.35 3.87 2.29
CA VAL A 107 6.08 2.73 2.85
C VAL A 107 5.61 1.42 2.23
N SER A 108 4.30 1.24 2.04
CA SER A 108 3.71 0.03 1.45
C SER A 108 4.11 -0.16 -0.01
N LEU A 109 4.04 0.89 -0.83
CA LEU A 109 4.46 0.84 -2.23
C LEU A 109 5.96 0.59 -2.36
N TRP A 110 6.78 1.22 -1.51
CA TRP A 110 8.22 0.95 -1.46
C TRP A 110 8.55 -0.46 -1.00
N ALA A 111 7.73 -1.08 -0.13
CA ALA A 111 7.89 -2.50 0.21
C ALA A 111 7.70 -3.38 -1.04
N PHE A 112 6.70 -3.09 -1.88
CA PHE A 112 6.53 -3.78 -3.16
C PHE A 112 7.70 -3.54 -4.13
N VAL A 113 8.25 -2.32 -4.18
CA VAL A 113 9.47 -2.02 -4.95
C VAL A 113 10.62 -2.90 -4.46
N CYS A 114 10.81 -3.02 -3.14
CA CYS A 114 11.84 -3.88 -2.56
C CYS A 114 11.62 -5.36 -2.89
N VAL A 115 10.40 -5.87 -2.87
CA VAL A 115 10.07 -7.24 -3.31
C VAL A 115 10.45 -7.43 -4.78
N GLY A 116 10.09 -6.48 -5.64
CA GLY A 116 10.45 -6.52 -7.05
C GLY A 116 11.95 -6.48 -7.32
N ALA A 117 12.68 -5.68 -6.53
CA ALA A 117 14.14 -5.61 -6.56
C ALA A 117 14.84 -6.76 -5.80
N ARG A 118 14.08 -7.75 -5.28
CA ARG A 118 14.59 -8.87 -4.44
C ARG A 118 15.37 -8.41 -3.20
N ARG A 119 15.07 -7.21 -2.69
CA ARG A 119 15.61 -6.62 -1.45
C ARG A 119 14.71 -6.96 -0.27
N TYR A 120 14.58 -8.24 0.05
CA TYR A 120 13.59 -8.74 1.02
C TYR A 120 13.76 -8.23 2.45
N VAL A 121 15.00 -7.91 2.86
CA VAL A 121 15.26 -7.25 4.16
C VAL A 121 14.63 -5.86 4.19
N GLY A 122 14.83 -5.06 3.13
CA GLY A 122 14.21 -3.74 3.00
C GLY A 122 12.69 -3.82 2.95
N ALA A 123 12.13 -4.81 2.24
CA ALA A 123 10.70 -5.08 2.24
C ALA A 123 10.18 -5.43 3.64
N GLY A 124 10.89 -6.28 4.39
CA GLY A 124 10.54 -6.65 5.76
C GLY A 124 10.54 -5.44 6.70
N VAL A 125 11.58 -4.61 6.66
CA VAL A 125 11.65 -3.36 7.45
C VAL A 125 10.48 -2.45 7.10
N LEU A 126 10.21 -2.19 5.83
CA LEU A 126 9.10 -1.33 5.41
C LEU A 126 7.74 -1.90 5.82
N CYS A 127 7.52 -3.22 5.69
CA CYS A 127 6.31 -3.87 6.20
C CYS A 127 6.15 -3.73 7.71
N GLY A 128 7.23 -3.87 8.49
CA GLY A 128 7.22 -3.66 9.94
C GLY A 128 6.86 -2.23 10.34
N ILE A 129 7.41 -1.23 9.62
CA ILE A 129 7.00 0.18 9.78
C ILE A 129 5.52 0.33 9.43
N GLY A 130 5.08 -0.23 8.30
CA GLY A 130 3.70 -0.20 7.85
C GLY A 130 2.72 -0.74 8.89
N MET A 131 3.04 -1.88 9.51
CA MET A 131 2.26 -2.46 10.62
C MET A 131 2.20 -1.55 11.84
N GLY A 132 3.30 -0.88 12.18
CA GLY A 132 3.33 0.07 13.29
C GLY A 132 2.55 1.35 13.02
N LEU A 133 2.57 1.82 11.77
CA LEU A 133 1.78 2.97 11.32
C LEU A 133 0.30 2.64 11.32
N ARG A 134 -0.10 1.45 10.84
CA ARG A 134 -1.49 1.01 10.82
C ARG A 134 -1.57 -0.51 10.86
N GLY A 135 -2.58 -1.04 11.58
CA GLY A 135 -2.79 -2.48 11.69
C GLY A 135 -3.01 -3.21 10.36
N ASP A 136 -3.53 -2.52 9.34
CA ASP A 136 -3.70 -3.06 7.98
C ASP A 136 -2.38 -3.23 7.21
N GLY A 137 -1.25 -2.78 7.75
CA GLY A 137 0.08 -3.14 7.26
C GLY A 137 0.36 -4.65 7.29
N ALA A 138 -0.38 -5.42 8.08
CA ALA A 138 -0.32 -6.89 8.04
C ALA A 138 -0.76 -7.45 6.66
N ILE A 139 -1.70 -6.78 5.99
CA ILE A 139 -2.13 -7.16 4.63
C ILE A 139 -0.98 -6.92 3.64
N VAL A 140 -0.26 -5.81 3.78
CA VAL A 140 0.90 -5.47 2.95
C VAL A 140 2.00 -6.52 3.12
N LEU A 141 2.27 -6.94 4.36
CA LEU A 141 3.18 -8.05 4.67
C LEU A 141 2.76 -9.34 3.97
N GLY A 142 1.48 -9.73 4.09
CA GLY A 142 0.94 -10.91 3.42
C GLY A 142 1.07 -10.85 1.90
N VAL A 143 0.76 -9.71 1.29
CA VAL A 143 0.92 -9.47 -0.17
C VAL A 143 2.39 -9.62 -0.58
N CYS A 144 3.32 -9.07 0.20
CA CYS A 144 4.75 -9.21 -0.08
C CYS A 144 5.19 -10.67 -0.01
N VAL A 145 4.76 -11.42 1.01
CA VAL A 145 5.06 -12.85 1.16
C VAL A 145 4.50 -13.65 -0.02
N ILE A 146 3.22 -13.45 -0.37
CA ILE A 146 2.60 -14.08 -1.54
C ILE A 146 3.40 -13.74 -2.81
N GLY A 147 3.78 -12.47 -2.98
CA GLY A 147 4.66 -12.01 -4.04
C GLY A 147 5.93 -12.86 -4.12
N THR A 148 6.70 -12.94 -3.02
CA THR A 148 7.94 -13.73 -2.99
C THR A 148 7.73 -15.22 -3.30
N ILE A 149 6.64 -15.83 -2.82
CA ILE A 149 6.31 -17.23 -3.09
C ILE A 149 6.01 -17.43 -4.58
N VAL A 150 5.22 -16.54 -5.19
CA VAL A 150 4.92 -16.59 -6.63
C VAL A 150 6.19 -16.45 -7.46
N GLN A 151 7.10 -15.55 -7.08
CA GLN A 151 8.40 -15.39 -7.75
C GLN A 151 9.21 -16.70 -7.68
N PHE A 152 9.29 -17.30 -6.50
CA PHE A 152 9.99 -18.56 -6.29
C PHE A 152 9.39 -19.72 -7.12
N LEU A 153 8.08 -19.89 -7.11
CA LEU A 153 7.39 -20.95 -7.86
C LEU A 153 7.61 -20.80 -9.37
N ARG A 154 7.67 -19.57 -9.88
CA ARG A 154 7.94 -19.28 -11.30
C ARG A 154 9.36 -19.65 -11.71
N GLN A 155 10.34 -19.41 -10.85
CA GLN A 155 11.73 -19.83 -11.12
C GLN A 155 11.90 -21.35 -11.20
N LYS A 156 11.05 -22.12 -10.50
CA LYS A 156 11.09 -23.58 -10.54
C LYS A 156 10.63 -24.15 -11.89
N GLY A 157 9.68 -23.51 -12.56
CA GLY A 157 9.08 -24.02 -13.81
C GLY A 157 9.97 -23.92 -15.04
N LYS A 158 11.08 -23.16 -15.01
CA LYS A 158 11.98 -22.97 -16.16
C LYS A 158 13.12 -24.00 -16.26
N GLY A 159 13.32 -24.85 -15.25
CA GLY A 159 14.40 -25.85 -15.23
C GLY A 159 13.87 -27.28 -15.37
N SER A 160 14.41 -28.03 -16.34
CA SER A 160 14.10 -29.44 -16.59
C SER A 160 14.09 -30.30 -15.32
N ALA A 161 13.21 -31.30 -15.32
CA ALA A 161 12.69 -32.18 -14.27
C ALA A 161 13.64 -32.86 -13.24
N ALA A 162 14.91 -32.45 -13.10
CA ALA A 162 15.81 -32.99 -12.10
C ALA A 162 15.67 -32.25 -10.76
N ILE A 163 15.24 -33.01 -9.75
CA ILE A 163 14.70 -32.66 -8.41
C ILE A 163 15.63 -31.83 -7.49
N SER A 164 16.83 -31.42 -7.92
CA SER A 164 17.72 -30.63 -7.07
C SER A 164 17.43 -29.13 -7.17
N LEU A 165 16.91 -28.52 -6.09
CA LEU A 165 16.88 -27.06 -5.93
C LEU A 165 18.29 -26.52 -6.17
N THR A 166 18.44 -25.71 -7.22
CA THR A 166 19.71 -25.03 -7.49
C THR A 166 20.10 -24.18 -6.28
N ARG A 167 21.40 -24.04 -6.02
CA ARG A 167 21.93 -23.21 -4.91
C ARG A 167 21.28 -21.82 -4.88
N ARG A 168 21.03 -21.23 -6.06
CA ARG A 168 20.37 -19.93 -6.26
C ARG A 168 18.90 -19.92 -5.83
N GLN A 169 18.16 -21.00 -6.06
CA GLN A 169 16.77 -21.13 -5.61
C GLN A 169 16.69 -21.26 -4.08
N LYS A 170 17.58 -22.06 -3.47
CA LYS A 170 17.66 -22.16 -2.00
C LYS A 170 17.99 -20.81 -1.38
N GLU A 171 18.92 -20.06 -1.97
CA GLU A 171 19.28 -18.73 -1.50
C GLU A 171 18.13 -17.74 -1.64
N THR A 172 17.38 -17.76 -2.76
CA THR A 172 16.21 -16.90 -2.96
C THR A 172 15.11 -17.20 -1.95
N LEU A 173 14.85 -18.49 -1.70
CA LEU A 173 13.89 -18.93 -0.68
C LEU A 173 14.32 -18.47 0.72
N LEU A 174 15.58 -18.71 1.09
CA LEU A 174 16.12 -18.30 2.40
C LEU A 174 16.07 -16.78 2.59
N ARG A 175 16.44 -16.01 1.56
CA ARG A 175 16.35 -14.54 1.61
C ARG A 175 14.89 -14.06 1.67
N SER A 176 13.96 -14.75 1.02
CA SER A 176 12.51 -14.45 1.12
C SER A 176 12.00 -14.70 2.53
N PHE A 177 12.49 -15.75 3.20
CA PHE A 177 12.22 -16.01 4.61
C PHE A 177 12.74 -14.91 5.53
N CYS A 178 13.72 -14.10 5.13
CA CYS A 178 14.15 -12.94 5.93
C CYS A 178 13.09 -11.84 6.03
N LEU A 179 12.12 -11.77 5.11
CA LEU A 179 11.11 -10.72 5.12
C LEU A 179 10.29 -10.71 6.42
N LEU A 180 9.84 -11.88 6.86
CA LEU A 180 9.05 -12.05 8.09
C LEU A 180 9.79 -11.64 9.37
N PRO A 181 10.97 -12.19 9.71
CA PRO A 181 11.67 -11.83 10.94
C PRO A 181 12.02 -10.36 10.97
N PHE A 182 12.41 -9.72 9.86
CA PHE A 182 12.66 -8.27 9.87
C PHE A 182 11.39 -7.45 10.12
N ALA A 183 10.24 -7.83 9.53
CA ALA A 183 8.97 -7.17 9.80
C ALA A 183 8.56 -7.32 11.27
N PHE A 184 8.65 -8.54 11.81
CA PHE A 184 8.31 -8.83 13.20
C PHE A 184 9.28 -8.20 14.19
N CYS A 185 10.59 -8.27 13.97
CA CYS A 185 11.58 -7.64 14.85
C CYS A 185 11.35 -6.13 14.98
N LEU A 186 10.92 -5.48 13.90
CA LEU A 186 10.64 -4.05 13.93
C LEU A 186 9.30 -3.73 14.59
N TYR A 187 8.26 -4.53 14.37
CA TYR A 187 6.93 -4.31 14.95
C TYR A 187 6.81 -4.80 16.40
N ALA A 188 7.55 -5.84 16.79
CA ALA A 188 7.40 -6.56 18.06
C ALA A 188 7.57 -5.65 19.29
N PRO A 189 8.53 -4.71 19.36
CA PRO A 189 8.63 -3.81 20.52
C PRO A 189 7.35 -2.99 20.74
N LEU A 190 6.78 -2.47 19.65
CA LEU A 190 5.53 -1.72 19.70
C LEU A 190 4.36 -2.63 20.06
N ALA A 191 4.26 -3.81 19.45
CA ALA A 191 3.22 -4.79 19.73
C ALA A 191 3.24 -5.27 21.19
N LEU A 192 4.43 -5.50 21.75
CA LEU A 192 4.61 -5.87 23.15
C LEU A 192 4.15 -4.74 24.06
N TRP A 193 4.58 -3.50 23.79
CA TRP A 193 4.13 -2.35 24.55
C TRP A 193 2.61 -2.16 24.48
N LEU A 194 2.01 -2.30 23.29
CA LEU A 194 0.56 -2.23 23.10
C LEU A 194 -0.17 -3.31 23.88
N THR A 195 0.37 -4.53 23.89
CA THR A 195 -0.20 -5.66 24.63
C THR A 195 -0.15 -5.43 26.14
N LEU A 196 1.00 -4.97 26.65
CA LEU A 196 1.18 -4.70 28.07
C LEU A 196 0.31 -3.53 28.57
N GLN A 197 0.06 -2.52 27.72
CA GLN A 197 -0.68 -1.31 28.11
C GLN A 197 -2.19 -1.39 27.83
N PHE A 198 -2.59 -2.05 26.74
CA PHE A 198 -3.96 -2.04 26.23
C PHE A 198 -4.55 -3.45 26.05
N GLY A 199 -3.79 -4.50 26.41
CA GLY A 199 -4.25 -5.89 26.37
C GLY A 199 -4.26 -6.55 24.97
N SER A 200 -3.84 -5.83 23.93
CA SER A 200 -3.81 -6.35 22.56
C SER A 200 -2.60 -5.82 21.78
N PRO A 201 -1.93 -6.66 20.96
CA PRO A 201 -0.85 -6.22 20.08
C PRO A 201 -1.35 -5.41 18.89
N LEU A 202 -2.65 -5.47 18.60
CA LEU A 202 -3.32 -4.68 17.57
C LEU A 202 -4.16 -3.57 18.21
N PRO A 203 -4.20 -2.37 17.63
CA PRO A 203 -5.05 -1.28 18.12
C PRO A 203 -6.52 -1.72 18.24
N SER A 204 -7.06 -1.83 19.46
CA SER A 204 -8.46 -2.23 19.75
C SER A 204 -9.51 -1.25 19.22
N THR A 205 -9.06 -0.09 18.74
CA THR A 205 -9.79 0.98 18.07
C THR A 205 -10.78 0.57 16.98
N LEU A 206 -10.67 -0.63 16.39
CA LEU A 206 -11.61 -1.08 15.38
C LEU A 206 -13.04 -1.15 15.97
N GLN A 207 -13.18 -1.66 17.20
CA GLN A 207 -14.47 -1.68 17.90
C GLN A 207 -15.01 -0.27 18.17
N THR A 208 -14.15 0.63 18.65
CA THR A 208 -14.51 2.04 18.89
C THR A 208 -14.93 2.75 17.61
N LYS A 209 -14.26 2.48 16.49
CA LYS A 209 -14.59 3.05 15.18
C LYS A 209 -15.89 2.48 14.61
N THR A 210 -16.18 1.21 14.86
CA THR A 210 -17.49 0.64 14.52
C THR A 210 -18.61 1.36 15.30
N ALA A 211 -18.41 1.65 16.59
CA ALA A 211 -19.38 2.43 17.37
C ALA A 211 -19.57 3.86 16.82
N GLN A 212 -18.50 4.50 16.31
CA GLN A 212 -18.59 5.81 15.65
C GLN A 212 -19.36 5.79 14.32
N ALA A 213 -19.32 4.68 13.57
CA ALA A 213 -20.16 4.52 12.39
C ALA A 213 -21.63 4.42 12.72
N VAL A 214 -21.97 3.72 13.80
CA VAL A 214 -23.36 3.64 14.29
C VAL A 214 -23.88 5.02 14.70
N SER A 215 -23.03 5.93 15.16
CA SER A 215 -23.42 7.31 15.49
C SER A 215 -23.34 8.30 14.33
N GLY A 216 -22.97 7.86 13.11
CA GLY A 216 -22.88 8.72 11.92
C GLY A 216 -21.72 9.71 11.94
N LEU A 217 -20.72 9.52 12.82
CA LEU A 217 -19.56 10.43 12.96
C LEU A 217 -18.47 10.22 11.90
N THR A 218 -18.67 9.32 10.96
CA THR A 218 -17.65 8.93 9.96
C THR A 218 -17.70 9.75 8.67
N GLY A 219 -18.67 10.67 8.57
CA GLY A 219 -18.97 11.40 7.33
C GLY A 219 -19.85 10.63 6.36
N PHE A 220 -20.35 9.45 6.76
CA PHE A 220 -21.35 8.66 6.04
C PHE A 220 -22.65 8.56 6.85
N TYR A 221 -23.70 8.04 6.22
CA TYR A 221 -24.96 7.77 6.89
C TYR A 221 -24.82 6.69 7.97
N VAL A 222 -25.71 6.70 8.97
CA VAL A 222 -25.77 5.67 10.01
C VAL A 222 -25.94 4.29 9.37
N ASN A 223 -25.24 3.29 9.91
CA ASN A 223 -25.23 1.90 9.42
C ASN A 223 -24.74 1.70 7.98
N THR A 224 -24.05 2.68 7.39
CA THR A 224 -23.41 2.49 6.09
C THR A 224 -22.31 1.42 6.22
N SER A 225 -22.38 0.38 5.39
CA SER A 225 -21.32 -0.63 5.29
C SER A 225 -20.09 -0.10 4.52
N TYR A 226 -18.96 -0.81 4.60
CA TYR A 226 -17.76 -0.43 3.85
C TYR A 226 -17.98 -0.31 2.33
N LEU A 227 -18.71 -1.26 1.73
CA LEU A 227 -18.98 -1.25 0.28
C LEU A 227 -19.99 -0.16 -0.11
N GLU A 228 -21.03 0.07 0.71
CA GLU A 228 -21.96 1.19 0.48
C GLU A 228 -21.24 2.53 0.57
N GLY A 229 -20.31 2.70 1.52
CA GLY A 229 -19.48 3.90 1.62
C GLY A 229 -18.64 4.14 0.37
N LEU A 230 -18.07 3.07 -0.22
CA LEU A 230 -17.35 3.15 -1.49
C LEU A 230 -18.28 3.60 -2.63
N LEU A 231 -19.49 3.04 -2.72
CA LEU A 231 -20.47 3.42 -3.73
C LEU A 231 -20.94 4.87 -3.56
N ILE A 232 -21.13 5.33 -2.33
CA ILE A 232 -21.46 6.73 -2.02
C ILE A 232 -20.33 7.64 -2.49
N LEU A 233 -19.07 7.30 -2.22
CA LEU A 233 -17.92 8.07 -2.70
C LEU A 233 -17.84 8.12 -4.23
N ILE A 234 -18.03 6.99 -4.91
CA ILE A 234 -18.04 6.93 -6.38
C ILE A 234 -19.12 7.85 -6.94
N ARG A 235 -20.34 7.78 -6.39
CA ARG A 235 -21.45 8.67 -6.78
C ARG A 235 -21.14 10.14 -6.53
N ALA A 236 -20.56 10.45 -5.37
CA ALA A 236 -20.15 11.82 -5.04
C ALA A 236 -19.13 12.36 -6.04
N TYR A 237 -18.13 11.57 -6.42
CA TYR A 237 -17.13 11.95 -7.41
C TYR A 237 -17.73 12.14 -8.81
N ILE A 238 -18.62 11.25 -9.24
CA ILE A 238 -19.34 11.40 -10.51
C ILE A 238 -20.13 12.71 -10.53
N ASN A 239 -20.79 13.05 -9.43
CA ASN A 239 -21.58 14.28 -9.31
C ASN A 239 -20.73 15.55 -9.15
N GLN A 240 -19.47 15.44 -8.72
CA GLN A 240 -18.59 16.58 -8.49
C GLN A 240 -18.05 17.18 -9.80
N GLY A 241 -17.88 16.37 -10.85
CA GLY A 241 -17.50 16.88 -12.18
C GLY A 241 -16.84 15.84 -13.10
N GLY A 242 -16.81 16.14 -14.40
CA GLY A 242 -16.31 15.22 -15.44
C GLY A 242 -14.86 14.76 -15.26
N VAL A 243 -14.00 15.58 -14.65
CA VAL A 243 -12.59 15.22 -14.35
C VAL A 243 -12.51 13.99 -13.45
N PHE A 244 -13.43 13.83 -12.51
CA PHE A 244 -13.46 12.67 -11.62
C PHE A 244 -13.98 11.41 -12.31
N ILE A 245 -14.90 11.55 -13.27
CA ILE A 245 -15.33 10.43 -14.11
C ILE A 245 -14.14 9.89 -14.91
N ILE A 246 -13.38 10.77 -15.58
CA ILE A 246 -12.17 10.39 -16.30
C ILE A 246 -11.19 9.67 -15.37
N THR A 247 -10.99 10.21 -14.17
CA THR A 247 -10.13 9.62 -13.15
C THR A 247 -10.57 8.20 -12.76
N LEU A 248 -11.88 7.99 -12.52
CA LEU A 248 -12.45 6.68 -12.19
C LEU A 248 -12.35 5.69 -13.36
N VAL A 249 -12.58 6.15 -14.60
CA VAL A 249 -12.43 5.32 -15.80
C VAL A 249 -10.97 4.88 -15.97
N VAL A 250 -10.02 5.79 -15.83
CA VAL A 250 -8.58 5.48 -15.88
C VAL A 250 -8.20 4.49 -14.77
N MET A 251 -8.76 4.62 -13.57
CA MET A 251 -8.57 3.64 -12.49
C MET A 251 -9.09 2.26 -12.86
N ALA A 252 -10.34 2.18 -13.32
CA ALA A 252 -10.98 0.93 -13.68
C ALA A 252 -10.24 0.23 -14.82
N LEU A 253 -9.86 0.98 -15.87
CA LEU A 253 -9.05 0.49 -16.98
C LEU A 253 -7.70 -0.03 -16.51
N GLY A 254 -6.99 0.72 -15.67
CA GLY A 254 -5.68 0.29 -15.15
C GLY A 254 -5.76 -1.02 -14.35
N VAL A 255 -6.80 -1.17 -13.51
CA VAL A 255 -7.02 -2.43 -12.78
C VAL A 255 -7.37 -3.57 -13.73
N ALA A 256 -8.29 -3.35 -14.67
CA ALA A 256 -8.71 -4.36 -15.64
C ALA A 256 -7.55 -4.83 -16.53
N LEU A 257 -6.70 -3.90 -16.99
CA LEU A 257 -5.50 -4.21 -17.77
C LEU A 257 -4.46 -4.97 -16.94
N ALA A 258 -4.22 -4.56 -15.69
CA ALA A 258 -3.32 -5.30 -14.81
C ALA A 258 -3.76 -6.76 -14.63
N PHE A 259 -5.06 -7.00 -14.42
CA PHE A 259 -5.62 -8.35 -14.35
C PHE A 259 -5.54 -9.12 -15.67
N GLY A 260 -5.99 -8.51 -16.77
CA GLY A 260 -5.98 -9.13 -18.10
C GLY A 260 -4.58 -9.57 -18.54
N LEU A 261 -3.57 -8.73 -18.29
CA LEU A 261 -2.17 -9.05 -18.55
C LEU A 261 -1.64 -10.12 -17.61
N GLY A 262 -1.97 -10.06 -16.31
CA GLY A 262 -1.61 -11.11 -15.35
C GLY A 262 -2.13 -12.49 -15.77
N LEU A 263 -3.35 -12.54 -16.31
CA LEU A 263 -3.99 -13.76 -16.82
C LEU A 263 -3.40 -14.22 -18.16
N ASN A 264 -3.22 -13.34 -19.13
CA ASN A 264 -2.65 -13.69 -20.44
C ASN A 264 -1.18 -14.13 -20.35
N TRP A 265 -0.40 -13.53 -19.44
CA TRP A 265 0.97 -13.96 -19.16
C TRP A 265 1.01 -15.41 -18.68
N SER A 266 0.05 -15.83 -17.83
CA SER A 266 -0.05 -17.22 -17.37
C SER A 266 -0.34 -18.23 -18.50
N ARG A 267 -0.99 -17.76 -19.58
CA ARG A 267 -1.30 -18.58 -20.76
C ARG A 267 -0.08 -18.72 -21.67
N GLN A 268 0.69 -17.66 -21.89
CA GLN A 268 1.92 -17.73 -22.72
C GLN A 268 2.96 -18.70 -22.13
N VAL A 269 3.06 -18.80 -20.80
CA VAL A 269 3.94 -19.80 -20.14
C VAL A 269 3.51 -21.25 -20.39
N ARG A 270 2.24 -21.51 -20.74
CA ARG A 270 1.76 -22.87 -21.05
C ARG A 270 1.84 -23.25 -22.52
N ILE A 271 2.12 -22.31 -23.43
CA ILE A 271 2.25 -22.58 -24.88
C ILE A 271 3.73 -22.77 -25.27
N ALA A 272 4.60 -23.11 -24.31
CA ALA A 272 5.87 -23.76 -24.62
C ALA A 272 5.55 -25.18 -25.14
N THR A 273 5.52 -25.28 -26.47
CA THR A 273 5.08 -26.41 -27.28
C THR A 273 5.80 -27.74 -26.97
N PRO A 274 5.11 -28.90 -27.07
CA PRO A 274 5.69 -30.23 -26.89
C PRO A 274 6.72 -30.71 -27.94
N ALA A 275 7.17 -29.89 -28.90
CA ALA A 275 7.99 -30.40 -30.01
C ALA A 275 8.96 -29.37 -30.58
N GLY A 276 10.10 -29.16 -29.90
CA GLY A 276 11.40 -28.82 -30.51
C GLY A 276 11.59 -27.53 -31.34
N LEU A 277 10.54 -26.78 -31.68
CA LEU A 277 10.63 -25.59 -32.50
C LEU A 277 10.46 -24.34 -31.63
N SER A 278 11.51 -23.99 -30.89
CA SER A 278 11.59 -22.68 -30.22
C SER A 278 11.87 -21.62 -31.28
N VAL A 279 10.82 -21.06 -31.88
CA VAL A 279 10.93 -19.76 -32.55
C VAL A 279 11.32 -18.78 -31.45
N GLY A 280 12.55 -18.27 -31.52
CA GLY A 280 13.12 -17.33 -30.56
C GLY A 280 12.33 -16.03 -30.55
N LEU A 281 11.22 -16.00 -29.83
CA LEU A 281 10.65 -14.75 -29.37
C LEU A 281 11.72 -14.07 -28.51
N PRO A 282 12.04 -12.78 -28.75
CA PRO A 282 13.02 -12.05 -27.97
C PRO A 282 12.67 -12.23 -26.49
N ASP A 283 13.69 -12.60 -25.71
CA ASP A 283 13.58 -12.93 -24.29
C ASP A 283 12.66 -11.92 -23.61
N ALA A 284 11.42 -12.33 -23.33
CA ALA A 284 10.47 -11.48 -22.64
C ALA A 284 11.15 -11.06 -21.34
N PRO A 285 11.24 -9.74 -21.06
CA PRO A 285 12.07 -9.21 -20.00
C PRO A 285 11.80 -9.99 -18.72
N GLU A 286 12.85 -10.53 -18.11
CA GLU A 286 12.80 -11.45 -16.95
C GLU A 286 12.11 -10.86 -15.70
N ASN A 287 11.57 -9.65 -15.82
CA ASN A 287 11.06 -8.87 -14.72
C ASN A 287 9.61 -9.24 -14.44
N GLU A 288 9.43 -9.83 -13.27
CA GLU A 288 8.15 -10.30 -12.77
C GLU A 288 7.14 -9.15 -12.60
N PRO A 289 5.83 -9.42 -12.75
CA PRO A 289 4.79 -8.41 -12.72
C PRO A 289 4.54 -7.90 -11.28
N THR A 290 5.50 -7.17 -10.73
CA THR A 290 5.45 -6.53 -9.41
C THR A 290 4.35 -5.49 -9.31
N TYR A 291 3.89 -4.97 -10.46
CA TYR A 291 2.72 -4.12 -10.57
C TYR A 291 1.41 -4.79 -10.13
N LEU A 292 1.36 -6.12 -10.02
CA LEU A 292 0.20 -6.84 -9.47
C LEU A 292 0.11 -6.74 -7.95
N LEU A 293 1.21 -6.45 -7.24
CA LEU A 293 1.20 -6.39 -5.77
C LEU A 293 0.30 -5.25 -5.23
N PRO A 294 0.36 -4.01 -5.75
CA PRO A 294 -0.60 -2.97 -5.38
C PRO A 294 -2.06 -3.36 -5.64
N VAL A 295 -2.33 -4.07 -6.75
CA VAL A 295 -3.69 -4.51 -7.12
C VAL A 295 -4.18 -5.60 -6.18
N LEU A 296 -3.32 -6.58 -5.85
CA LEU A 296 -3.64 -7.61 -4.88
C LEU A 296 -3.86 -7.01 -3.48
N TRP A 297 -3.04 -6.04 -3.09
CA TRP A 297 -3.22 -5.31 -1.84
C TRP A 297 -4.56 -4.60 -1.79
N LEU A 298 -4.94 -3.89 -2.85
CA LEU A 298 -6.23 -3.25 -3.00
C LEU A 298 -7.39 -4.24 -2.78
N LEU A 299 -7.35 -5.39 -3.48
CA LEU A 299 -8.40 -6.40 -3.34
C LEU A 299 -8.47 -6.98 -1.92
N LEU A 300 -7.34 -7.40 -1.36
CA LEU A 300 -7.29 -7.99 -0.03
C LEU A 300 -7.68 -6.99 1.05
N HIS A 301 -7.35 -5.71 0.87
CA HIS A 301 -7.79 -4.64 1.76
C HIS A 301 -9.31 -4.48 1.71
N ALA A 302 -9.90 -4.35 0.51
CA ALA A 302 -11.34 -4.21 0.33
C ALA A 302 -12.12 -5.42 0.87
N ILE A 303 -11.66 -6.64 0.57
CA ILE A 303 -12.25 -7.89 1.05
C ILE A 303 -12.12 -7.98 2.57
N GLY A 304 -10.92 -7.75 3.12
CA GLY A 304 -10.67 -7.82 4.56
C GLY A 304 -11.53 -6.83 5.33
N TYR A 305 -11.60 -5.58 4.88
CA TYR A 305 -12.40 -4.54 5.51
C TYR A 305 -13.90 -4.84 5.45
N SER A 306 -14.38 -5.37 4.33
CA SER A 306 -15.77 -5.77 4.18
C SER A 306 -16.11 -6.97 5.06
N ALA A 307 -15.24 -7.98 5.11
CA ALA A 307 -15.45 -9.22 5.85
C ALA A 307 -15.48 -9.01 7.37
N ILE A 308 -14.66 -8.10 7.90
CA ILE A 308 -14.63 -7.80 9.34
C ILE A 308 -15.57 -6.64 9.74
N GLY A 309 -16.38 -6.15 8.80
CA GLY A 309 -17.36 -5.08 9.06
C GLY A 309 -16.73 -3.75 9.47
N VAL A 310 -15.60 -3.36 8.86
CA VAL A 310 -14.96 -2.07 9.17
C VAL A 310 -15.89 -0.93 8.77
N ALA A 311 -16.11 -0.01 9.71
CA ALA A 311 -16.78 1.25 9.48
C ALA A 311 -16.21 2.01 8.26
N PRO A 312 -17.06 2.56 7.37
CA PRO A 312 -16.60 3.37 6.25
C PRO A 312 -16.04 4.70 6.78
N TYR A 313 -14.78 4.97 6.47
CA TYR A 313 -14.19 6.29 6.60
C TYR A 313 -13.57 6.68 5.27
N VAL A 314 -13.66 7.96 4.94
CA VAL A 314 -13.16 8.51 3.67
C VAL A 314 -11.69 8.11 3.45
N TRP A 315 -10.84 8.21 4.47
CA TRP A 315 -9.42 7.86 4.39
C TRP A 315 -9.13 6.35 4.30
N TYR A 316 -10.09 5.45 4.57
CA TYR A 316 -9.91 4.00 4.38
C TYR A 316 -10.00 3.56 2.92
N TYR A 317 -10.46 4.44 2.04
CA TYR A 317 -10.46 4.20 0.60
C TYR A 317 -9.18 4.71 -0.07
N ALA A 318 -8.27 5.33 0.68
CA ALA A 318 -7.02 5.87 0.14
C ALA A 318 -6.14 4.82 -0.58
N PRO A 319 -5.99 3.57 -0.08
CA PRO A 319 -5.25 2.53 -0.80
C PRO A 319 -5.82 2.20 -2.18
N HIS A 320 -7.12 2.46 -2.42
CA HIS A 320 -7.78 2.18 -3.70
C HIS A 320 -7.28 3.04 -4.84
N VAL A 321 -6.66 4.17 -4.53
CA VAL A 321 -6.12 5.10 -5.53
C VAL A 321 -4.82 4.59 -6.14
N ALA A 322 -4.05 3.77 -5.40
CA ALA A 322 -2.70 3.35 -5.75
C ALA A 322 -2.61 2.22 -6.79
N GLY A 323 -3.73 1.56 -7.14
CA GLY A 323 -3.78 0.38 -8.02
C GLY A 323 -3.76 0.64 -9.54
N ARG A 324 -3.39 1.82 -10.02
CA ARG A 324 -3.49 2.18 -11.46
C ARG A 324 -2.29 1.67 -12.25
N VAL A 325 -2.48 0.83 -13.28
CA VAL A 325 -1.44 0.58 -14.30
C VAL A 325 -2.01 0.34 -15.70
N ARG A 326 -1.57 1.22 -16.62
CA ARG A 326 -1.55 1.19 -18.10
C ARG A 326 -2.58 2.04 -18.84
N ALA A 327 -2.05 2.96 -19.65
CA ALA A 327 -2.62 3.36 -20.92
C ALA A 327 -1.71 2.73 -21.99
N ASP A 328 -2.28 1.98 -22.92
CA ASP A 328 -1.53 1.40 -24.02
C ASP A 328 -1.00 2.56 -24.89
N TRP A 329 0.32 2.74 -24.94
CA TRP A 329 0.97 3.55 -25.97
C TRP A 329 1.66 2.59 -26.94
N PRO A 330 1.26 2.56 -28.23
CA PRO A 330 2.01 1.86 -29.26
C PRO A 330 3.23 2.73 -29.58
N GLY A 331 4.42 2.22 -29.29
CA GLY A 331 5.66 2.96 -29.52
C GLY A 331 6.80 2.00 -29.82
N ASP A 332 6.83 1.57 -31.07
CA ASP A 332 8.01 1.41 -31.94
C ASP A 332 9.32 1.98 -31.35
N GLY A 333 9.96 1.22 -30.46
CA GLY A 333 11.21 1.63 -29.81
C GLY A 333 12.43 0.82 -30.22
N ASP A 334 12.27 -0.21 -31.06
CA ASP A 334 13.37 -1.12 -31.42
C ASP A 334 14.29 -0.58 -32.53
N ASP A 335 13.93 0.53 -33.21
CA ASP A 335 14.74 1.07 -34.31
C ASP A 335 15.82 2.07 -33.91
N LEU A 336 15.80 2.65 -32.70
CA LEU A 336 16.80 3.67 -32.32
C LEU A 336 18.10 3.08 -31.75
N CYS A 337 18.07 1.89 -31.15
CA CYS A 337 19.27 1.23 -30.62
C CYS A 337 20.05 0.42 -31.66
N ALA A 338 19.44 0.12 -32.81
CA ALA A 338 20.11 -0.58 -33.92
C ALA A 338 21.02 0.37 -34.71
N HIS A 339 20.71 1.67 -34.76
CA HIS A 339 21.46 2.62 -35.57
C HIS A 339 22.76 3.11 -34.90
N GLU A 340 22.84 3.14 -33.57
CA GLU A 340 24.06 3.52 -32.83
C GLU A 340 25.13 2.41 -32.75
N ARG A 341 24.83 1.19 -33.20
CA ARG A 341 25.84 0.10 -33.30
C ARG A 341 26.43 -0.06 -34.70
N ALA A 342 26.03 0.78 -35.65
CA ALA A 342 26.48 0.73 -37.05
C ALA A 342 27.31 1.95 -37.47
N LEU A 343 27.70 2.81 -36.52
CA LEU A 343 28.64 3.93 -36.69
C LEU A 343 29.82 3.77 -35.73
#